data_AF-A0A1Q8WUI5-F1
#
_entry.id   AF-A0A1Q8WUI5-F1
#
_cell.length_a   1.000
_cell.length_b   1.000
_cell.length_c   1.000
_cell.angle_alpha   90.00
_cell.angle_beta   90.00
_cell.angle_gamma   90.00
#
_symmetry.space_group_name_H-M   'P 1'
#
loop_
_entity.id
_entity.type
_entity.pdbx_description
1 polymer ?
#
loop_
_entity_poly.entity_id
_entity_poly.type
_entity_poly.pdbx_seq_one_letter_code
_entity_poly.pdbx_strand_id
1 'polypeptide(L)'
;MTLLTADDVLNKKFQATKFREGYEQDEVDEFLDEVVEAMRQLEAENADLKAKLEAANRRVAQLGEGAAIPSAPASPVSPVQAEPAMSMPAVSAGETGGQGPAAASGMLELAQRLHDEHVANGKAEGERIVTEARSTGEQIVREAEDQRNRTLAQLEKERANLEHKIDELRRFESDYRTRLKSYLQNLLANVEDGGESSISSL
;
A
#
# COMPACT_ATOMS: atom_id res chain seq x y z
N MET A 1 -3.23 16.95 -24.31
CA MET A 1 -3.07 17.83 -23.13
C MET A 1 -1.68 17.58 -22.60
N THR A 2 -0.84 18.61 -22.56
CA THR A 2 0.45 18.52 -21.86
C THR A 2 0.15 18.38 -20.37
N LEU A 3 0.51 17.25 -19.79
CA LEU A 3 0.33 16.99 -18.37
C LEU A 3 1.29 17.92 -17.60
N LEU A 4 0.78 18.59 -16.57
CA LEU A 4 1.60 19.43 -15.69
C LEU A 4 2.59 18.53 -14.94
N THR A 5 3.86 18.91 -14.90
CA THR A 5 4.89 18.21 -14.11
C THR A 5 5.09 18.88 -12.76
N ALA A 6 5.67 18.17 -11.79
CA ALA A 6 6.02 18.76 -10.49
C ALA A 6 6.92 20.01 -10.62
N ASP A 7 7.83 20.01 -11.59
CA ASP A 7 8.72 21.14 -11.85
C ASP A 7 7.99 22.34 -12.50
N ASP A 8 6.89 22.11 -13.22
CA ASP A 8 6.05 23.18 -13.77
C ASP A 8 5.28 23.93 -12.67
N VAL A 9 4.90 23.23 -11.60
CA VAL A 9 4.24 23.82 -10.42
C VAL A 9 5.23 24.67 -9.63
N LEU A 10 6.45 24.15 -9.38
CA LEU A 10 7.51 24.89 -8.69
C LEU A 10 7.93 26.18 -9.40
N ASN A 11 7.98 26.16 -10.74
CA ASN A 11 8.38 27.32 -11.52
C ASN A 11 7.23 28.31 -11.80
N LYS A 12 6.03 28.03 -11.27
CA LYS A 12 4.84 28.84 -11.54
C LYS A 12 4.89 30.15 -10.75
N LYS A 13 4.84 31.28 -11.47
CA LYS A 13 4.69 32.61 -10.86
C LYS A 13 3.28 33.15 -11.05
N PHE A 14 2.63 33.48 -9.95
CA PHE A 14 1.30 34.11 -9.95
C PHE A 14 1.41 35.64 -9.99
N GLN A 15 0.37 36.30 -10.50
CA GLN A 15 0.30 37.77 -10.55
C GLN A 15 -0.28 38.30 -9.23
N ALA A 16 0.40 39.27 -8.60
CA ALA A 16 -0.07 39.87 -7.35
C ALA A 16 -1.32 40.75 -7.57
N THR A 17 -2.42 40.45 -6.88
CA THR A 17 -3.67 41.21 -6.99
C THR A 17 -3.75 42.31 -5.92
N LYS A 18 -3.51 43.57 -6.32
CA LYS A 18 -3.49 44.72 -5.39
C LYS A 18 -4.86 45.37 -5.13
N PHE A 19 -5.86 45.09 -5.97
CA PHE A 19 -7.17 45.75 -5.96
C PHE A 19 -8.36 44.77 -5.87
N ARG A 20 -8.08 43.49 -5.61
CA ARG A 20 -9.08 42.43 -5.45
C ARG A 20 -8.67 41.54 -4.29
N GLU A 21 -9.65 40.98 -3.59
CA GLU A 21 -9.41 39.89 -2.63
C GLU A 21 -8.66 38.77 -3.36
N GLY A 22 -7.49 38.43 -2.83
CA GLY A 22 -6.60 37.41 -3.35
C GLY A 22 -6.21 36.46 -2.22
N TYR A 23 -5.63 35.33 -2.59
CA TYR A 23 -5.05 34.41 -1.61
C TYR A 23 -3.78 35.00 -1.02
N GLU A 24 -3.51 34.71 0.25
CA GLU A 24 -2.26 35.09 0.91
C GLU A 24 -1.09 34.34 0.25
N GLN A 25 -0.02 35.06 -0.09
CA GLN A 25 1.08 34.48 -0.86
C GLN A 25 1.74 33.32 -0.11
N ASP A 26 1.99 33.49 1.19
CA ASP A 26 2.67 32.48 2.00
C ASP A 26 1.83 31.19 2.13
N GLU A 27 0.51 31.31 2.24
CA GLU A 27 -0.41 30.15 2.29
C GLU A 27 -0.46 29.41 0.94
N VAL A 28 -0.44 30.15 -0.16
CA VAL A 28 -0.36 29.56 -1.50
C VAL A 28 0.98 28.87 -1.70
N ASP A 29 2.09 29.47 -1.27
CA ASP A 29 3.42 28.88 -1.39
C ASP A 29 3.52 27.58 -0.57
N GLU A 30 3.03 27.55 0.68
CA GLU A 30 2.99 26.32 1.51
C GLU A 30 2.14 25.21 0.88
N PHE A 31 0.97 25.55 0.33
CA PHE A 31 0.12 24.57 -0.36
C PHE A 31 0.77 24.03 -1.64
N LEU A 32 1.48 24.88 -2.39
CA LEU A 32 2.17 24.45 -3.61
C LEU A 32 3.34 23.50 -3.32
N ASP A 33 4.03 23.69 -2.19
CA ASP A 33 5.05 22.74 -1.74
C ASP A 33 4.44 21.35 -1.45
N GLU A 34 3.31 21.29 -0.74
CA GLU A 34 2.58 20.03 -0.48
C GLU A 34 2.13 19.35 -1.79
N VAL A 35 1.59 20.13 -2.74
CA VAL A 35 1.17 19.63 -4.05
C VAL A 35 2.35 19.05 -4.82
N VAL A 36 3.51 19.69 -4.79
CA VAL A 36 4.72 19.21 -5.46
C VAL A 36 5.22 17.90 -4.86
N GLU A 37 5.22 17.79 -3.53
CA GLU A 37 5.57 16.53 -2.85
C GLU A 37 4.63 15.39 -3.24
N ALA A 38 3.31 15.64 -3.20
CA ALA A 38 2.31 14.67 -3.59
C ALA A 38 2.44 14.25 -5.07
N MET A 39 2.72 15.20 -5.97
CA MET A 39 2.95 14.90 -7.39
C MET A 39 4.19 14.04 -7.60
N ARG A 40 5.31 14.36 -6.92
CA ARG A 40 6.53 13.54 -6.98
C ARG A 40 6.31 12.13 -6.45
N GLN A 41 5.56 12.00 -5.36
CA GLN A 41 5.18 10.70 -4.81
C GLN A 41 4.33 9.91 -5.83
N LEU A 42 3.32 10.53 -6.43
CA LEU A 42 2.45 9.88 -7.41
C LEU A 42 3.19 9.48 -8.69
N GLU A 43 4.17 10.29 -9.13
CA GLU A 43 5.05 9.96 -10.25
C GLU A 43 5.95 8.75 -9.92
N ALA A 44 6.53 8.70 -8.71
CA ALA A 44 7.33 7.58 -8.24
C ALA A 44 6.51 6.29 -8.12
N GLU A 45 5.30 6.37 -7.56
CA GLU A 45 4.37 5.23 -7.46
C GLU A 45 3.96 4.74 -8.85
N ASN A 46 3.66 5.65 -9.79
CA ASN A 46 3.37 5.28 -11.18
C ASN A 46 4.56 4.60 -11.86
N ALA A 47 5.78 5.07 -11.62
CA ALA A 47 6.99 4.45 -12.15
C ALA A 47 7.18 3.02 -11.61
N ASP A 48 7.00 2.83 -10.30
CA ASP A 48 7.09 1.52 -9.65
C ASP A 48 5.98 0.57 -10.13
N LEU A 49 4.74 1.04 -10.23
CA LEU A 49 3.62 0.25 -10.77
C LEU A 49 3.85 -0.16 -12.22
N LYS A 50 4.36 0.75 -13.07
CA LYS A 50 4.73 0.42 -14.45
C LYS A 50 5.84 -0.62 -14.50
N ALA A 51 6.88 -0.48 -13.66
CA ALA A 51 7.96 -1.46 -13.57
C ALA A 51 7.45 -2.85 -13.12
N LYS A 52 6.55 -2.89 -12.14
CA LYS A 52 5.89 -4.13 -11.68
C LYS A 52 5.03 -4.75 -12.77
N LEU A 53 4.27 -3.96 -13.54
CA LEU A 53 3.49 -4.45 -14.67
C LEU A 53 4.37 -5.00 -15.78
N GLU A 54 5.48 -4.33 -16.11
CA GLU A 54 6.45 -4.86 -17.09
C GLU A 54 7.09 -6.16 -16.61
N ALA A 55 7.48 -6.24 -15.33
CA ALA A 55 8.05 -7.47 -14.76
C ALA A 55 7.02 -8.62 -14.76
N ALA A 56 5.77 -8.34 -14.40
CA ALA A 56 4.68 -9.30 -14.45
C ALA A 56 4.40 -9.76 -15.89
N ASN A 57 4.32 -8.83 -16.84
CA ASN A 57 4.14 -9.15 -18.26
C ASN A 57 5.30 -9.98 -18.83
N ARG A 58 6.55 -9.69 -18.43
CA ARG A 58 7.71 -10.52 -18.81
C ARG A 58 7.60 -11.93 -18.24
N ARG A 59 7.12 -12.07 -17.00
CA ARG A 59 6.94 -13.38 -16.36
C ARG A 59 5.80 -14.18 -17.00
N VAL A 60 4.71 -13.51 -17.38
CA VAL A 60 3.62 -14.11 -18.17
C VAL A 60 4.11 -14.52 -19.57
N ALA A 61 4.91 -13.70 -20.24
CA ALA A 61 5.48 -14.03 -21.54
C ALA A 61 6.41 -15.26 -21.46
N GLN A 62 7.27 -15.36 -20.45
CA GLN A 62 8.12 -16.52 -20.23
C GLN A 62 7.33 -17.81 -19.96
N LEU A 63 6.20 -17.70 -19.24
CA LEU A 63 5.29 -18.82 -19.00
C LEU A 63 4.49 -19.19 -20.27
N GLY A 64 4.15 -18.21 -21.11
CA GLY A 64 3.49 -18.41 -22.41
C GLY A 64 4.41 -18.99 -23.49
N GLU A 65 5.68 -18.57 -23.53
CA GLU A 65 6.71 -19.13 -24.43
C GLU A 65 7.12 -20.55 -24.03
N GLY A 66 7.00 -20.91 -22.75
CA GLY A 66 7.11 -22.31 -22.28
C GLY A 66 6.00 -23.24 -22.80
N ALA A 67 4.94 -22.69 -23.40
CA ALA A 67 3.82 -23.43 -24.01
C ALA A 67 3.69 -23.18 -25.54
N ALA A 68 4.57 -22.36 -26.13
CA ALA A 68 4.52 -22.04 -27.55
C ALA A 68 5.53 -22.89 -28.34
N ILE A 69 5.02 -23.95 -28.97
CA ILE A 69 5.68 -24.59 -30.12
C ILE A 69 6.00 -23.48 -31.14
N PRO A 70 7.23 -23.35 -31.64
CA PRO A 70 7.57 -22.30 -32.59
C PRO A 70 6.84 -22.53 -33.91
N SER A 71 5.82 -21.72 -34.17
CA SER A 71 5.17 -21.65 -35.48
C SER A 71 5.99 -20.72 -36.38
N ALA A 72 6.93 -21.29 -37.13
CA ALA A 72 7.63 -20.62 -38.22
C ALA A 72 6.69 -20.46 -39.44
N PRO A 73 6.78 -19.35 -40.22
CA PRO A 73 5.89 -19.08 -41.33
C PRO A 73 6.24 -19.94 -42.56
N ALA A 74 5.20 -20.41 -43.25
CA ALA A 74 5.27 -21.24 -44.44
C ALA A 74 5.95 -20.53 -45.63
N SER A 75 6.78 -21.26 -46.36
CA SER A 75 7.13 -21.00 -47.76
C SER A 75 6.95 -22.29 -48.57
N PRO A 76 6.41 -22.25 -49.81
CA PRO A 76 6.01 -23.45 -50.55
C PRO A 76 7.12 -23.92 -51.50
N VAL A 77 7.46 -25.22 -51.47
CA VAL A 77 8.31 -25.84 -52.51
C VAL A 77 7.92 -27.30 -52.80
N SER A 78 7.71 -27.55 -54.09
CA SER A 78 7.95 -28.81 -54.83
C SER A 78 8.65 -28.40 -56.13
N PRO A 79 9.46 -29.22 -56.86
CA PRO A 79 9.59 -30.68 -56.83
C PRO A 79 11.04 -31.30 -56.96
N VAL A 80 11.15 -32.59 -56.58
CA VAL A 80 12.02 -33.73 -57.06
C VAL A 80 13.45 -33.51 -57.60
N GLN A 81 14.48 -34.14 -56.98
CA GLN A 81 15.41 -35.12 -57.59
C GLN A 81 16.32 -35.82 -56.55
N ALA A 82 16.81 -37.03 -56.86
CA ALA A 82 17.33 -38.06 -55.96
C ALA A 82 18.88 -38.23 -55.91
N GLU A 83 19.34 -38.74 -54.76
CA GLU A 83 20.54 -39.59 -54.42
C GLU A 83 22.00 -39.06 -54.58
N PRO A 84 23.01 -39.63 -53.85
CA PRO A 84 23.03 -40.48 -52.64
C PRO A 84 24.13 -40.14 -51.57
N ALA A 85 24.09 -40.89 -50.45
CA ALA A 85 25.21 -41.34 -49.60
C ALA A 85 25.59 -40.60 -48.28
N MET A 86 25.31 -41.34 -47.19
CA MET A 86 26.07 -41.53 -45.92
C MET A 86 26.17 -40.33 -44.96
N SER A 87 25.81 -40.41 -43.67
CA SER A 87 25.96 -41.52 -42.72
C SER A 87 25.11 -41.28 -41.45
N MET A 88 24.34 -42.28 -41.03
CA MET A 88 23.87 -42.41 -39.65
C MET A 88 24.64 -43.58 -39.00
N PRO A 89 25.12 -43.45 -37.76
CA PRO A 89 25.27 -44.61 -36.90
C PRO A 89 23.86 -45.06 -36.52
N ALA A 90 23.46 -46.23 -37.02
CA ALA A 90 22.27 -46.93 -36.59
C ALA A 90 22.37 -47.21 -35.09
N VAL A 91 21.49 -46.61 -34.29
CA VAL A 91 21.10 -47.22 -33.02
C VAL A 91 20.03 -48.26 -33.35
N SER A 92 20.46 -49.51 -33.26
CA SER A 92 19.65 -50.69 -33.47
C SER A 92 18.36 -50.62 -32.65
N ALA A 93 17.22 -50.74 -33.34
CA ALA A 93 16.03 -51.34 -32.78
C ALA A 93 16.39 -52.78 -32.41
N GLY A 94 16.92 -52.94 -31.19
CA GLY A 94 17.14 -54.23 -30.57
C GLY A 94 15.80 -54.79 -30.11
N GLU A 95 15.39 -55.87 -30.73
CA GLU A 95 14.41 -56.81 -30.20
C GLU A 95 14.62 -57.01 -28.70
N THR A 96 13.57 -56.76 -27.92
CA THR A 96 13.33 -57.58 -26.73
C THR A 96 11.96 -58.20 -26.90
N GLY A 97 11.97 -59.38 -27.52
CA GLY A 97 10.85 -60.29 -27.49
C GLY A 97 10.51 -60.67 -26.05
N GLY A 98 9.21 -60.81 -25.78
CA GLY A 98 8.68 -61.68 -24.74
C GLY A 98 9.24 -61.50 -23.33
N GLN A 99 8.87 -60.41 -22.66
CA GLN A 99 8.67 -60.47 -21.20
C GLN A 99 7.17 -60.59 -20.95
N GLY A 100 6.75 -61.72 -20.36
CA GLY A 100 5.35 -62.03 -20.14
C GLY A 100 4.61 -60.99 -19.27
N PRO A 101 3.27 -61.06 -19.20
CA PRO A 101 2.40 -60.11 -18.48
C PRO A 101 2.80 -59.84 -17.01
N ALA A 102 3.59 -60.72 -16.40
CA ALA A 102 4.14 -60.56 -15.05
C ALA A 102 5.19 -59.44 -14.91
N ALA A 103 6.03 -59.16 -15.91
CA ALA A 103 7.07 -58.12 -15.81
C ALA A 103 6.49 -56.69 -15.94
N ALA A 104 5.47 -56.52 -16.79
CA ALA A 104 4.71 -55.28 -16.88
C ALA A 104 3.91 -55.00 -15.59
N SER A 105 3.39 -56.05 -14.96
CA SER A 105 2.65 -55.95 -13.69
C SER A 105 3.53 -55.45 -12.53
N GLY A 106 4.77 -55.93 -12.43
CA GLY A 106 5.70 -55.45 -11.40
C GLY A 106 6.12 -53.98 -11.57
N MET A 107 6.20 -53.49 -12.81
CA MET A 107 6.47 -52.08 -13.08
C MET A 107 5.27 -51.18 -12.73
N LEU A 108 4.05 -51.64 -12.98
CA LEU A 108 2.82 -50.93 -12.57
C LEU A 108 2.70 -50.86 -11.04
N GLU A 109 3.03 -51.93 -10.33
CA GLU A 109 3.01 -51.96 -8.86
C GLU A 109 4.05 -51.01 -8.25
N LEU A 110 5.27 -50.97 -8.82
CA LEU A 110 6.29 -50.00 -8.43
C LEU A 110 5.85 -48.56 -8.72
N ALA A 111 5.25 -48.31 -9.89
CA ALA A 111 4.74 -47.00 -10.27
C ALA A 111 3.60 -46.53 -9.35
N GLN A 112 2.68 -47.43 -8.97
CA GLN A 112 1.60 -47.13 -8.04
C GLN A 112 2.13 -46.81 -6.64
N ARG A 113 3.12 -47.56 -6.15
CA ARG A 113 3.77 -47.29 -4.87
C ARG A 113 4.49 -45.94 -4.85
N LEU A 114 5.24 -45.62 -5.90
CA LEU A 114 5.90 -44.32 -6.05
C LEU A 114 4.88 -43.18 -6.12
N HIS A 115 3.78 -43.38 -6.84
CA HIS A 115 2.68 -42.42 -6.89
C HIS A 115 2.10 -42.17 -5.49
N ASP A 116 1.75 -43.22 -4.76
CA ASP A 116 1.16 -43.11 -3.43
C ASP A 116 2.12 -42.42 -2.44
N GLU A 117 3.43 -42.70 -2.56
CA GLU A 117 4.47 -41.99 -1.81
C GLU A 117 4.52 -40.51 -2.17
N HIS A 118 4.50 -40.14 -3.45
CA HIS A 118 4.47 -38.75 -3.89
C HIS A 118 3.20 -38.02 -3.43
N VAL A 119 2.04 -38.70 -3.45
CA VAL A 119 0.79 -38.14 -2.94
C VAL A 119 0.85 -37.94 -1.43
N ALA A 120 1.41 -38.89 -0.68
CA ALA A 120 1.59 -38.75 0.76
C ALA A 120 2.54 -37.59 1.10
N ASN A 121 3.68 -37.49 0.40
CA ASN A 121 4.64 -36.40 0.56
C ASN A 121 4.03 -35.04 0.19
N GLY A 122 3.26 -34.97 -0.90
CA GLY A 122 2.56 -33.75 -1.30
C GLY A 122 1.50 -33.31 -0.30
N LYS A 123 0.74 -34.26 0.28
CA LYS A 123 -0.23 -33.97 1.34
C LYS A 123 0.46 -33.48 2.61
N ALA A 124 1.53 -34.13 3.05
CA ALA A 124 2.28 -33.74 4.24
C ALA A 124 2.88 -32.33 4.08
N GLU A 125 3.45 -32.01 2.92
CA GLU A 125 3.99 -30.68 2.66
C GLU A 125 2.88 -29.63 2.56
N GLY A 126 1.74 -29.97 1.96
CA GLY A 126 0.55 -29.11 1.95
C GLY A 126 0.03 -28.80 3.36
N GLU A 127 -0.09 -29.81 4.22
CA GLU A 127 -0.50 -29.64 5.62
C GLU A 127 0.51 -28.81 6.42
N ARG A 128 1.82 -28.98 6.14
CA ARG A 128 2.88 -28.16 6.74
C ARG A 128 2.73 -26.69 6.38
N ILE A 129 2.57 -26.39 5.10
CA ILE A 129 2.38 -25.02 4.59
C ILE A 129 1.08 -24.42 5.13
N VAL A 130 -0.01 -25.17 5.16
CA VAL A 130 -1.29 -24.67 5.70
C VAL A 130 -1.18 -24.36 7.19
N THR A 131 -0.48 -25.19 7.96
CA THR A 131 -0.28 -24.94 9.39
C THR A 131 0.60 -23.73 9.63
N GLU A 132 1.69 -23.57 8.87
CA GLU A 132 2.56 -22.39 8.94
C GLU A 132 1.81 -21.11 8.52
N ALA A 133 1.06 -21.15 7.43
CA ALA A 133 0.25 -20.02 6.96
C ALA A 133 -0.84 -19.64 7.98
N ARG A 134 -1.46 -20.62 8.65
CA ARG A 134 -2.42 -20.36 9.74
C ARG A 134 -1.74 -19.73 10.94
N SER A 135 -0.58 -20.25 11.36
CA SER A 135 0.17 -19.70 12.50
C SER A 135 0.63 -18.27 12.24
N THR A 136 1.14 -17.98 11.05
CA THR A 136 1.54 -16.61 10.66
C THR A 136 0.34 -15.68 10.54
N GLY A 137 -0.77 -16.15 9.99
CA GLY A 137 -2.04 -15.41 9.96
C GLY A 137 -2.54 -15.05 11.36
N GLU A 138 -2.54 -16.01 12.29
CA GLU A 138 -2.91 -15.75 13.69
C GLU A 138 -1.97 -14.75 14.36
N GLN A 139 -0.67 -14.82 14.08
CA GLN A 139 0.29 -13.86 14.61
C GLN A 139 0.03 -12.44 14.10
N ILE A 140 -0.22 -12.27 12.80
CA ILE A 140 -0.55 -10.98 12.19
C ILE A 140 -1.84 -10.40 12.79
N VAL A 141 -2.86 -11.24 12.97
CA VAL A 141 -4.13 -10.79 13.58
C VAL A 141 -3.91 -10.33 15.02
N ARG A 142 -3.15 -11.08 15.83
CA ARG A 142 -2.84 -10.66 17.20
C ARG A 142 -2.06 -9.36 17.26
N GLU A 143 -1.06 -9.19 16.39
CA GLU A 143 -0.27 -7.96 16.34
C GLU A 143 -1.12 -6.76 15.91
N ALA A 144 -2.00 -6.93 14.92
CA ALA A 144 -2.94 -5.90 14.49
C ALA A 144 -3.95 -5.53 15.59
N GLU A 145 -4.47 -6.53 16.32
CA GLU A 145 -5.35 -6.30 17.47
C GLU A 145 -4.63 -5.57 18.60
N ASP A 146 -3.40 -5.94 18.91
CA ASP A 146 -2.57 -5.27 19.91
C ASP A 146 -2.28 -3.83 19.51
N GLN A 147 -1.92 -3.58 18.26
CA GLN A 147 -1.70 -2.23 17.74
C GLN A 147 -2.97 -1.40 17.81
N ARG A 148 -4.12 -1.94 17.38
CA ARG A 148 -5.42 -1.28 17.50
C ARG A 148 -5.72 -0.92 18.95
N ASN A 149 -5.56 -1.86 19.88
CA ASN A 149 -5.86 -1.65 21.28
C ASN A 149 -4.94 -0.58 21.90
N ARG A 150 -3.65 -0.55 21.52
CA ARG A 150 -2.71 0.51 21.93
C ARG A 150 -3.14 1.88 21.41
N THR A 151 -3.49 1.98 20.13
CA THR A 151 -3.95 3.23 19.53
C THR A 151 -5.25 3.72 20.18
N LEU A 152 -6.21 2.83 20.43
CA LEU A 152 -7.45 3.17 21.14
C LEU A 152 -7.16 3.68 22.55
N ALA A 153 -6.29 3.01 23.31
CA ALA A 153 -5.91 3.44 24.65
C ALA A 153 -5.21 4.82 24.64
N GLN A 154 -4.38 5.10 23.63
CA GLN A 154 -3.77 6.41 23.45
C GLN A 154 -4.82 7.48 23.15
N LEU A 155 -5.73 7.23 22.21
CA LEU A 155 -6.80 8.16 21.84
C LEU A 155 -7.75 8.43 23.02
N GLU A 156 -8.07 7.41 23.82
CA GLU A 156 -8.86 7.58 25.05
C GLU A 156 -8.15 8.47 26.07
N LYS A 157 -6.83 8.30 26.24
CA LYS A 157 -6.02 9.16 27.12
C LYS A 157 -5.97 10.61 26.62
N GLU A 158 -5.74 10.81 25.33
CA GLU A 158 -5.73 12.14 24.71
C GLU A 158 -7.10 12.82 24.84
N ARG A 159 -8.19 12.08 24.58
CA ARG A 159 -9.55 12.56 24.79
C ARG A 159 -9.77 12.98 26.23
N ALA A 160 -9.39 12.16 27.21
CA ALA A 160 -9.53 12.49 28.63
C ALA A 160 -8.73 13.74 29.02
N ASN A 161 -7.52 13.91 28.48
CA ASN A 161 -6.71 15.10 28.70
C ASN A 161 -7.36 16.36 28.10
N LEU A 162 -7.89 16.26 26.87
CA LEU A 162 -8.59 17.37 26.22
C LEU A 162 -9.87 17.74 26.97
N GLU A 163 -10.65 16.75 27.42
CA GLU A 163 -11.84 16.97 28.25
C GLU A 163 -11.47 17.69 29.55
N HIS A 164 -10.41 17.26 30.23
CA HIS A 164 -9.91 17.93 31.42
C HIS A 164 -9.50 19.38 31.14
N LYS A 165 -8.82 19.63 30.01
CA LYS A 165 -8.39 20.98 29.63
C LYS A 165 -9.57 21.89 29.31
N ILE A 166 -10.61 21.36 28.66
CA ILE A 166 -11.85 22.09 28.40
C ILE A 166 -12.51 22.51 29.71
N ASP A 167 -12.61 21.60 30.68
CA ASP A 167 -13.20 21.90 31.99
C ASP A 167 -12.39 22.93 32.77
N GLU A 168 -11.06 22.84 32.73
CA GLU A 168 -10.15 23.84 33.31
C GLU A 168 -10.37 25.23 32.70
N LEU A 169 -10.44 25.31 31.37
CA LEU A 169 -10.67 26.58 30.65
C LEU A 169 -12.05 27.17 30.96
N ARG A 170 -13.10 26.33 31.04
CA ARG A 170 -14.45 26.78 31.40
C ARG A 170 -14.50 27.34 32.82
N ARG A 171 -13.83 26.69 33.78
CA ARG A 171 -13.71 27.19 35.15
C ARG A 171 -12.93 28.50 35.19
N PHE A 172 -11.79 28.55 34.49
CA PHE A 172 -10.99 29.76 34.38
C PHE A 172 -11.78 30.94 33.79
N GLU A 173 -12.56 30.72 32.72
CA GLU A 173 -13.42 31.75 32.13
C GLU A 173 -14.48 32.24 33.14
N SER A 174 -15.15 31.33 33.84
CA SER A 174 -16.17 31.66 34.83
C SER A 174 -15.59 32.49 35.99
N ASP A 175 -14.44 32.05 36.52
CA ASP A 175 -13.73 32.74 37.59
C ASP A 175 -13.22 34.11 37.14
N TYR A 176 -12.65 34.20 35.93
CA TYR A 176 -12.17 35.45 35.35
C TYR A 176 -13.32 36.44 35.15
N ARG A 177 -14.46 35.99 34.61
CA ARG A 177 -15.66 36.82 34.42
C ARG A 177 -16.22 37.31 35.76
N THR A 178 -16.23 36.46 36.78
CA THR A 178 -16.68 36.83 38.13
C THR A 178 -15.75 37.85 38.77
N ARG A 179 -14.43 37.65 38.67
CA ARG A 179 -13.41 38.60 39.15
C ARG A 179 -13.50 39.94 38.43
N LEU A 180 -13.62 39.94 37.10
CA LEU A 180 -13.76 41.15 36.30
C LEU A 180 -15.03 41.91 36.66
N LYS A 181 -16.16 41.21 36.80
CA LYS A 181 -17.44 41.82 37.23
C LYS A 181 -17.29 42.46 38.61
N SER A 182 -16.69 41.76 39.58
CA SER A 182 -16.47 42.27 40.94
C SER A 182 -15.54 43.48 40.95
N TYR A 183 -14.48 43.45 40.14
CA TYR A 183 -13.54 44.57 39.98
C TYR A 183 -14.24 45.82 39.41
N LEU A 184 -15.02 45.66 38.34
CA LEU A 184 -15.78 46.75 37.73
C LEU A 184 -16.86 47.28 38.67
N GLN A 185 -17.55 46.41 39.42
CA GLN A 185 -18.52 46.83 40.44
C GLN A 185 -17.87 47.62 41.58
N ASN A 186 -16.68 47.20 42.03
CA ASN A 186 -15.93 47.95 43.04
C ASN A 186 -15.46 49.31 42.49
N LEU A 187 -14.98 49.36 41.24
CA LEU A 187 -14.60 50.61 40.59
C LEU A 187 -15.79 51.58 40.51
N LEU A 188 -16.96 51.09 40.11
CA LEU A 188 -18.19 51.88 40.05
C LEU A 188 -18.58 52.40 41.44
N ALA A 189 -18.61 51.54 42.45
CA ALA A 189 -18.95 51.92 43.83
C ALA A 189 -17.99 52.99 44.39
N ASN A 190 -16.70 52.89 44.11
CA ASN A 190 -15.71 53.91 44.54
C ASN A 190 -15.93 55.26 43.83
N VAL A 191 -16.37 55.26 42.56
CA VAL A 191 -16.70 56.48 41.82
C VAL A 191 -18.00 57.11 42.34
N GLU A 192 -19.01 56.30 42.68
CA GLU A 192 -20.25 56.76 43.28
C GLU A 192 -20.01 57.39 44.67
N ASP A 193 -19.26 56.70 45.54
CA ASP A 193 -18.91 57.19 46.89
C ASP A 193 -18.03 58.46 46.86
N GLY A 194 -17.04 58.51 45.97
CA GLY A 194 -16.23 59.70 45.73
C GLY A 194 -17.04 60.87 45.14
N GLY A 195 -18.05 60.55 44.33
CA GLY A 195 -19.06 61.48 43.86
C GLY A 195 -19.85 62.09 45.02
N GLU A 196 -20.54 61.27 45.82
CA GLU A 196 -21.37 61.69 46.95
C GLU A 196 -20.59 62.51 48.00
N SER A 197 -19.35 62.10 48.29
CA SER A 197 -18.43 62.86 49.16
C SER A 197 -18.19 64.29 48.66
N SER A 198 -18.14 64.47 47.33
CA SER A 198 -17.94 65.77 46.69
C SER A 198 -19.21 66.63 46.69
N ILE A 199 -20.42 66.02 46.65
CA ILE A 199 -21.69 66.75 46.69
C ILE A 199 -22.02 67.19 48.12
N SER A 200 -21.69 66.37 49.12
CA SER A 200 -21.98 66.67 50.53
C SER A 200 -21.05 67.72 51.16
N SER A 201 -19.98 68.13 50.47
CA SER A 201 -19.01 69.12 50.93
C SER A 201 -19.21 70.52 50.32
N LEU A 202 -20.29 70.71 49.55
CA LEU A 202 -20.79 71.98 48.98
C LEU A 202 -22.04 72.46 49.72
#